data_AF-A0A9D1IUZ7-F1
#
_entry.id   AF-A0A9D1IUZ7-F1
#
_cell.length_a   1.000
_cell.length_b   1.000
_cell.length_c   1.000
_cell.angle_alpha   90.00
_cell.angle_beta   90.00
_cell.angle_gamma   90.00
#
_symmetry.space_group_name_H-M   'P 1'
#
loop_
_entity.id
_entity.type
_entity.pdbx_description
1 polymer ?
#
loop_
_entity_poly.entity_id
_entity_poly.type
_entity_poly.pdbx_seq_one_letter_code
_entity_poly.pdbx_strand_id
1 'polypeptide(L)'
;MKYFTVPLINKRSRGFKTFILGQSAEQKHYRAQHVSEDITLLWLEASQFGKLHCFPCVLKEHDGMLVFQHASSKKVAESNAMLIQRWNLFVNPENIQTDYHVEEMNRKEFYALFNDCQRKALEDEYAKAVDETDTDADETPQPDSEAQASSESPSAK
;
A
#
# COMPACT_ATOMS: atom_id res chain seq x y z
N MET A 1 11.77 -6.85 7.08
CA MET A 1 10.68 -7.82 6.86
C MET A 1 10.72 -8.30 5.41
N LYS A 2 10.27 -9.52 5.11
CA LYS A 2 10.17 -10.02 3.73
C LYS A 2 8.78 -9.65 3.19
N TYR A 3 8.70 -9.03 2.02
CA TYR A 3 7.45 -8.58 1.41
C TYR A 3 7.05 -9.50 0.24
N PHE A 4 6.99 -10.80 0.52
CA PHE A 4 6.57 -11.80 -0.46
C PHE A 4 5.82 -12.94 0.23
N THR A 5 4.98 -13.62 -0.54
CA THR A 5 4.17 -14.77 -0.12
C THR A 5 4.46 -15.99 -1.00
N VAL A 6 3.77 -17.09 -0.74
CA VAL A 6 3.82 -18.28 -1.61
C VAL A 6 3.26 -17.95 -3.00
N PRO A 7 3.77 -18.56 -4.08
CA PRO A 7 3.18 -18.39 -5.41
C PRO A 7 1.72 -18.87 -5.41
N LEU A 8 0.88 -18.17 -6.17
CA LEU A 8 -0.55 -18.39 -6.26
C LEU A 8 -0.91 -19.16 -7.53
N ILE A 9 -0.33 -18.77 -8.66
CA ILE A 9 -0.74 -19.28 -9.99
C ILE A 9 0.41 -19.88 -10.76
N ASN A 10 1.57 -19.20 -10.82
CA ASN A 10 2.66 -19.64 -11.65
C ASN A 10 3.23 -20.94 -11.07
N LYS A 11 3.32 -21.98 -11.90
CA LYS A 11 3.90 -23.27 -11.51
C LYS A 11 5.25 -23.39 -12.19
N ARG A 12 6.29 -23.63 -11.38
CA ARG A 12 7.60 -23.99 -11.94
C ARG A 12 7.48 -25.31 -12.69
N SER A 13 7.78 -25.32 -13.98
CA SER A 13 7.78 -26.57 -14.75
C SER A 13 8.91 -27.48 -14.21
N ARG A 14 8.54 -28.67 -13.71
CA ARG A 14 9.49 -29.69 -13.22
C ARG A 14 9.92 -30.64 -14.35
N GLY A 15 10.16 -30.10 -15.54
CA GLY A 15 10.60 -30.90 -16.68
C GLY A 15 12.08 -31.29 -16.56
N PHE A 16 12.38 -32.58 -16.61
CA PHE A 16 13.77 -33.12 -16.66
C PHE A 16 14.56 -32.62 -17.89
N LYS A 17 13.87 -32.04 -18.90
CA LYS A 17 14.46 -31.48 -20.12
C LYS A 17 14.85 -30.00 -20.04
N THR A 18 14.56 -29.30 -18.94
CA THR A 18 14.78 -27.84 -18.83
C THR A 18 16.14 -27.45 -18.23
N PHE A 19 17.03 -28.41 -17.99
CA PHE A 19 18.32 -28.17 -17.33
C PHE A 19 19.41 -27.55 -18.22
N ILE A 20 19.20 -27.40 -19.54
CA ILE A 20 20.25 -26.92 -20.47
C ILE A 20 20.02 -25.47 -20.93
N LEU A 21 18.79 -24.94 -20.80
CA LEU A 21 18.50 -23.52 -21.03
C LEU A 21 17.83 -22.97 -19.78
N GLY A 22 18.57 -22.20 -18.97
CA GLY A 22 18.13 -21.64 -17.70
C GLY A 22 16.84 -20.82 -17.81
N GLN A 23 15.69 -21.51 -17.78
CA GLN A 23 14.41 -20.87 -17.61
C GLN A 23 14.29 -20.49 -16.13
N SER A 24 14.77 -19.29 -15.82
CA SER A 24 14.17 -18.50 -14.75
C SER A 24 12.65 -18.62 -14.92
N ALA A 25 11.93 -18.98 -13.86
CA ALA A 25 10.48 -18.89 -13.91
C ALA A 25 10.14 -17.47 -14.40
N GLU A 26 9.45 -17.39 -15.53
CA GLU A 26 9.16 -16.13 -16.20
C GLU A 26 8.42 -15.23 -15.21
N GLN A 27 8.85 -13.97 -15.12
CA GLN A 27 8.18 -12.99 -14.29
C GLN A 27 6.80 -12.74 -14.89
N LYS A 28 5.76 -13.14 -14.16
CA LYS A 28 4.37 -12.96 -14.56
C LYS A 28 3.69 -11.89 -13.71
N HIS A 29 2.74 -11.20 -14.30
CA HIS A 29 2.02 -10.09 -13.68
C HIS A 29 0.54 -10.41 -13.74
N TYR A 30 -0.16 -10.11 -12.66
CA TYR A 30 -1.55 -10.51 -12.53
C TYR A 30 -2.38 -9.40 -11.91
N ARG A 31 -3.64 -9.39 -12.33
CA ARG A 31 -4.72 -8.67 -11.68
C ARG A 31 -5.81 -9.66 -11.31
N ALA A 32 -6.46 -9.44 -10.19
CA ALA A 32 -7.66 -10.17 -9.85
C ALA A 32 -8.75 -9.24 -9.33
N GLN A 33 -10.00 -9.60 -9.60
CA GLN A 33 -11.19 -8.98 -9.02
C GLN A 33 -11.97 -10.05 -8.27
N HIS A 34 -12.35 -9.76 -7.02
CA HIS A 34 -13.20 -10.69 -6.27
C HIS A 34 -14.59 -10.79 -6.91
N VAL A 35 -15.19 -11.99 -6.88
CA VAL A 35 -16.44 -12.26 -7.60
C VAL A 35 -17.65 -11.56 -7.00
N SER A 36 -17.63 -11.29 -5.69
CA SER A 36 -18.78 -10.74 -4.95
C SER A 36 -18.46 -9.53 -4.07
N GLU A 37 -17.19 -9.17 -3.94
CA GLU A 37 -16.73 -8.10 -3.05
C GLU A 37 -15.97 -7.06 -3.88
N ASP A 38 -15.95 -5.81 -3.44
CA ASP A 38 -15.16 -4.77 -4.11
C ASP A 38 -13.68 -4.86 -3.70
N ILE A 39 -13.05 -5.98 -4.06
CA ILE A 39 -11.64 -6.25 -3.82
C ILE A 39 -10.92 -6.37 -5.17
N THR A 40 -9.88 -5.56 -5.35
CA THR A 40 -8.97 -5.64 -6.50
C THR A 40 -7.54 -5.93 -6.03
N LEU A 41 -6.91 -6.91 -6.66
CA LEU A 41 -5.54 -7.32 -6.38
C LEU A 41 -4.63 -7.04 -7.57
N LEU A 42 -3.38 -6.62 -7.30
CA LEU A 42 -2.27 -6.72 -8.24
C LEU A 42 -1.08 -7.41 -7.58
N TRP A 43 -0.46 -8.34 -8.29
CA TRP A 43 0.80 -8.97 -7.86
C TRP A 43 1.64 -9.40 -9.06
N LEU A 44 2.90 -9.70 -8.79
CA LEU A 44 3.76 -10.39 -9.73
C LEU A 44 4.32 -11.66 -9.09
N GLU A 45 4.59 -12.67 -9.90
CA GLU A 45 5.30 -13.87 -9.48
C GLU A 45 6.62 -13.99 -10.22
N ALA A 46 7.71 -14.01 -9.45
CA ALA A 46 9.07 -14.02 -10.00
C ALA A 46 10.00 -14.93 -9.18
N SER A 47 11.03 -15.45 -9.84
CA SER A 47 12.06 -16.24 -9.19
C SER A 47 13.06 -15.34 -8.46
N GLN A 48 13.20 -15.53 -7.14
CA GLN A 48 14.23 -14.92 -6.33
C GLN A 48 15.05 -16.02 -5.64
N PHE A 49 16.37 -16.02 -5.83
CA PHE A 49 17.28 -17.06 -5.30
C PHE A 49 16.84 -18.50 -5.62
N GLY A 50 16.37 -18.71 -6.86
CA GLY A 50 15.96 -20.03 -7.35
C GLY A 50 14.62 -20.55 -6.78
N LYS A 51 13.90 -19.72 -6.02
CA LYS A 51 12.54 -20.00 -5.53
C LYS A 51 11.56 -19.02 -6.14
N LEU A 52 10.40 -19.52 -6.55
CA LEU A 52 9.32 -18.69 -7.05
C LEU A 52 8.57 -18.06 -5.87
N HIS A 53 8.30 -16.77 -5.97
CA HIS A 53 7.64 -15.98 -4.93
C HIS A 53 6.51 -15.16 -5.55
N CYS A 54 5.46 -14.93 -4.76
CA CYS A 54 4.45 -13.92 -5.05
C CYS A 54 4.84 -12.62 -4.35
N PHE A 55 4.79 -11.52 -5.08
CA PHE A 55 5.06 -10.17 -4.58
C PHE A 55 3.76 -9.37 -4.68
N PRO A 56 3.00 -9.25 -3.58
CA PRO A 56 1.84 -8.36 -3.51
C PRO A 56 2.23 -6.94 -3.87
N CYS A 57 1.50 -6.32 -4.79
CA CYS A 57 1.76 -4.96 -5.25
C CYS A 57 0.64 -4.00 -4.83
N VAL A 58 -0.62 -4.43 -4.98
CA VAL A 58 -1.79 -3.63 -4.59
C VAL A 58 -2.85 -4.53 -3.99
N LEU A 59 -3.44 -4.07 -2.89
CA LEU A 59 -4.70 -4.55 -2.37
C LEU A 59 -5.63 -3.34 -2.25
N LYS A 60 -6.69 -3.32 -3.05
CA LYS A 60 -7.76 -2.34 -2.94
C LYS A 60 -8.99 -3.02 -2.37
N GLU A 61 -9.55 -2.41 -1.34
CA GLU A 61 -10.79 -2.80 -0.67
C GLU A 61 -11.78 -1.62 -0.75
N HIS A 62 -13.00 -1.83 -0.27
CA HIS A 62 -14.05 -0.81 -0.22
C HIS A 62 -13.66 0.48 0.54
N ASP A 63 -12.80 0.36 1.56
CA ASP A 63 -12.45 1.39 2.54
C ASP A 63 -11.05 1.98 2.33
N GLY A 64 -10.31 1.48 1.33
CA GLY A 64 -9.00 2.01 1.02
C GLY A 64 -8.16 1.16 0.10
N MET A 65 -6.91 1.60 -0.07
CA MET A 65 -5.95 0.95 -0.94
C MET A 65 -4.57 0.90 -0.28
N LEU A 66 -4.00 -0.29 -0.23
CA LEU A 66 -2.64 -0.54 0.19
C LEU A 66 -1.79 -0.81 -1.05
N VAL A 67 -0.72 -0.05 -1.23
CA VAL A 67 0.16 -0.11 -2.40
C VAL A 67 1.60 -0.29 -1.93
N PHE A 68 2.29 -1.26 -2.51
CA PHE A 68 3.69 -1.49 -2.21
C PHE A 68 4.55 -0.30 -2.66
N GLN A 69 5.43 0.16 -1.78
CA GLN A 69 6.36 1.26 -2.06
C GLN A 69 7.82 0.85 -1.82
N HIS A 70 8.74 1.39 -2.62
CA HIS A 70 10.17 1.04 -2.56
C HIS A 70 11.00 1.90 -1.60
N ALA A 71 10.42 2.94 -0.99
CA ALA A 71 11.17 3.86 -0.15
C ALA A 71 11.61 3.21 1.18
N SER A 72 12.70 3.71 1.76
CA SER A 72 13.33 3.16 2.97
C SER A 72 12.81 3.77 4.28
N SER A 73 11.72 4.53 4.25
CA SER A 73 11.18 5.17 5.46
C SER A 73 10.47 4.15 6.36
N LYS A 74 10.44 4.44 7.67
CA LYS A 74 9.73 3.60 8.64
C LYS A 74 8.24 3.47 8.32
N LYS A 75 7.59 4.58 7.97
CA LYS A 75 6.17 4.64 7.56
C LYS A 75 5.89 3.74 6.36
N VAL A 76 6.80 3.73 5.38
CA VAL A 76 6.68 2.86 4.19
C VAL A 76 6.88 1.39 4.55
N ALA A 77 7.84 1.07 5.42
CA ALA A 77 8.02 -0.29 5.89
C ALA A 77 6.77 -0.81 6.64
N GLU A 78 6.14 0.03 7.46
CA GLU A 78 4.89 -0.27 8.15
C GLU A 78 3.73 -0.46 7.17
N SER A 79 3.58 0.43 6.19
CA SER A 79 2.56 0.32 5.13
C SER A 79 2.72 -0.97 4.31
N ASN A 80 3.94 -1.28 3.87
CA ASN A 80 4.24 -2.53 3.16
C ASN A 80 3.97 -3.75 4.06
N ALA A 81 4.23 -3.68 5.36
CA ALA A 81 3.91 -4.76 6.29
C ALA A 81 2.40 -4.97 6.41
N MET A 82 1.62 -3.87 6.52
CA MET A 82 0.16 -3.93 6.54
C MET A 82 -0.40 -4.54 5.25
N LEU A 83 0.13 -4.17 4.08
CA LEU A 83 -0.23 -4.80 2.81
C LEU A 83 -0.09 -6.31 2.87
N ILE A 84 1.07 -6.83 3.32
CA ILE A 84 1.31 -8.27 3.38
C ILE A 84 0.41 -8.95 4.42
N GLN A 85 0.18 -8.31 5.57
CA GLN A 85 -0.71 -8.85 6.61
C GLN A 85 -2.14 -8.96 6.08
N ARG A 86 -2.67 -7.88 5.49
CA ARG A 86 -4.03 -7.83 4.95
C ARG A 86 -4.19 -8.79 3.77
N TRP A 87 -3.22 -8.85 2.88
CA TRP A 87 -3.18 -9.79 1.76
C TRP A 87 -3.37 -11.25 2.21
N ASN A 88 -2.66 -11.68 3.25
CA ASN A 88 -2.73 -13.06 3.73
C ASN A 88 -4.09 -13.44 4.36
N LEU A 89 -4.96 -12.46 4.66
CA LEU A 89 -6.32 -12.74 5.11
C LEU A 89 -7.25 -13.11 3.95
N PHE A 90 -6.99 -12.54 2.77
CA PHE A 90 -7.90 -12.64 1.61
C PHE A 90 -7.38 -13.51 0.49
N VAL A 91 -6.09 -13.85 0.50
CA VAL A 91 -5.44 -14.45 -0.66
C VAL A 91 -4.58 -15.64 -0.24
N ASN A 92 -4.93 -16.79 -0.79
CA ASN A 92 -4.17 -18.02 -0.71
C ASN A 92 -4.30 -18.79 -2.05
N PRO A 93 -3.51 -19.85 -2.27
CA PRO A 93 -3.54 -20.58 -3.53
C PRO A 93 -4.88 -21.26 -3.87
N GLU A 94 -5.73 -21.51 -2.89
CA GLU A 94 -7.03 -22.15 -3.10
C GLU A 94 -8.08 -21.10 -3.49
N ASN A 95 -8.22 -20.05 -2.69
CA ASN A 95 -9.27 -19.06 -2.87
C ASN A 95 -9.05 -18.15 -4.10
N ILE A 96 -7.79 -17.93 -4.51
CA ILE A 96 -7.47 -17.17 -5.73
C ILE A 96 -8.07 -17.82 -6.99
N GLN A 97 -8.38 -19.12 -6.93
CA GLN A 97 -8.97 -19.87 -8.05
C GLN A 97 -10.50 -19.93 -7.98
N THR A 98 -11.10 -19.70 -6.81
CA THR A 98 -12.55 -19.86 -6.59
C THR A 98 -13.27 -18.53 -6.43
N ASP A 99 -12.65 -17.58 -5.73
CA ASP A 99 -13.29 -16.38 -5.24
C ASP A 99 -12.92 -15.14 -6.09
N TYR A 100 -12.04 -15.33 -7.08
CA TYR A 100 -11.51 -14.26 -7.91
C TYR A 100 -11.55 -14.59 -9.40
N HIS A 101 -11.82 -13.55 -10.20
CA HIS A 101 -11.52 -13.55 -11.62
C HIS A 101 -10.10 -13.03 -11.85
N VAL A 102 -9.21 -13.92 -12.27
CA VAL A 102 -7.79 -13.59 -12.48
C VAL A 102 -7.47 -13.38 -13.95
N GLU A 103 -6.71 -12.32 -14.23
CA GLU A 103 -6.18 -11.95 -15.52
C GLU A 103 -4.64 -11.89 -15.45
N GLU A 104 -3.95 -12.63 -16.32
CA GLU A 104 -2.52 -12.44 -16.55
C GLU A 104 -2.32 -11.22 -17.46
N MET A 105 -1.61 -10.22 -16.96
CA MET A 105 -1.39 -8.94 -17.64
C MET A 105 -0.03 -8.92 -18.32
N ASN A 106 0.08 -8.15 -19.41
CA ASN A 106 1.40 -7.81 -19.91
C ASN A 106 2.09 -6.79 -18.99
N ARG A 107 3.43 -6.79 -19.04
CA ARG A 107 4.26 -5.94 -18.17
C ARG A 107 3.89 -4.46 -18.26
N LYS A 108 3.63 -3.94 -19.48
CA LYS A 108 3.40 -2.52 -19.69
C LYS A 108 2.10 -2.07 -19.04
N GLU A 109 1.01 -2.81 -19.25
CA GLU A 109 -0.30 -2.54 -18.66
C GLU A 109 -0.26 -2.65 -17.15
N PHE A 110 0.40 -3.69 -16.62
CA PHE A 110 0.56 -3.87 -15.19
C PHE A 110 1.23 -2.65 -14.54
N TYR A 111 2.38 -2.20 -15.05
CA TYR A 111 3.08 -1.06 -14.46
C TYR A 111 2.34 0.26 -14.66
N ALA A 112 1.59 0.43 -15.76
CA ALA A 112 0.73 1.59 -15.92
C ALA A 112 -0.34 1.64 -14.82
N LEU A 113 -1.03 0.53 -14.55
CA LEU A 113 -2.04 0.43 -13.50
C LEU A 113 -1.43 0.57 -12.10
N PHE A 114 -0.30 -0.10 -11.84
CA PHE A 114 0.39 -0.02 -10.55
C PHE A 114 0.86 1.40 -10.23
N ASN A 115 1.40 2.14 -11.21
CA ASN A 115 1.83 3.52 -11.02
C ASN A 115 0.63 4.45 -10.77
N ASP A 116 -0.50 4.22 -11.42
CA ASP A 116 -1.73 4.96 -11.14
C ASP A 116 -2.24 4.70 -9.71
N CYS A 117 -2.18 3.45 -9.24
CA CYS A 117 -2.48 3.10 -7.85
C CYS A 117 -1.54 3.79 -6.86
N GLN A 118 -0.22 3.82 -7.13
CA GLN A 118 0.73 4.52 -6.27
C GLN A 118 0.42 6.00 -6.14
N ARG A 119 0.09 6.65 -7.27
CA ARG A 119 -0.26 8.07 -7.30
C ARG A 119 -1.53 8.34 -6.48
N LYS A 120 -2.59 7.54 -6.68
CA LYS A 120 -3.84 7.65 -5.92
C LYS A 120 -3.65 7.43 -4.42
N ALA A 121 -2.87 6.41 -4.03
CA ALA A 121 -2.58 6.16 -2.62
C ALA A 121 -1.87 7.37 -1.96
N LEU A 122 -0.98 8.04 -2.70
CA LEU A 122 -0.31 9.24 -2.21
C LEU A 122 -1.28 10.42 -2.11
N GLU A 123 -2.14 10.63 -3.11
CA GLU A 123 -3.19 11.67 -3.09
C GLU A 123 -4.15 11.47 -1.91
N ASP A 124 -4.60 10.25 -1.64
CA ASP A 124 -5.47 9.90 -0.51
C ASP A 124 -4.78 10.16 0.85
N GLU A 125 -3.49 9.88 0.96
CA GLU A 125 -2.70 10.16 2.17
C GLU A 125 -2.58 11.65 2.42
N TYR A 126 -2.36 12.46 1.37
CA TYR A 126 -2.34 13.92 1.48
C TYR A 126 -3.71 14.49 1.87
N ALA A 127 -4.79 14.01 1.27
CA ALA A 127 -6.14 14.48 1.58
C ALA A 127 -6.50 14.26 3.06
N LYS A 128 -6.17 13.09 3.61
CA LYS A 128 -6.37 12.79 5.04
C LYS A 128 -5.56 13.69 5.95
N ALA A 129 -4.31 14.00 5.58
CA ALA A 129 -3.46 14.88 6.37
C ALA A 129 -3.98 16.33 6.42
N VAL A 130 -4.63 16.81 5.36
CA VAL A 130 -5.22 18.16 5.32
C VAL A 130 -6.48 18.24 6.20
N ASP A 131 -7.34 17.23 6.15
CA ASP A 131 -8.57 17.17 6.94
C ASP A 131 -8.28 17.13 8.47
N GLU A 132 -7.23 16.40 8.88
CA GLU A 132 -6.78 16.37 10.27
C GLU A 132 -6.22 17.72 10.75
N THR A 133 -5.63 18.54 9.87
CA THR A 133 -5.07 19.84 10.24
C THR A 133 -6.07 20.99 10.31
N ASP A 134 -7.24 20.88 9.66
CA ASP A 134 -8.28 21.92 9.67
C ASP A 134 -9.22 21.83 10.89
N THR A 135 -9.06 20.82 11.75
CA THR A 135 -9.94 20.63 12.94
C THR A 135 -9.37 21.26 14.23
N ASP A 136 -8.13 21.76 14.22
CA ASP A 136 -7.45 22.32 15.40
C ASP A 136 -7.29 23.86 15.38
N ALA A 137 -8.08 24.56 14.55
CA ALA A 137 -8.03 26.01 14.42
C ALA A 137 -9.35 26.71 14.83
N ASP A 138 -9.91 26.38 16.00
CA ASP A 138 -10.83 27.28 16.69
C ASP A 138 -10.70 27.18 18.21
N GLU A 139 -9.59 27.70 18.74
CA GLU A 139 -9.58 28.25 20.09
C GLU A 139 -9.02 29.67 20.00
N THR A 140 -9.92 30.59 19.62
CA THR A 140 -9.67 32.03 19.65
C THR A 140 -9.55 32.48 21.11
N PRO A 141 -8.39 32.97 21.61
CA PRO A 141 -8.36 33.60 22.92
C PRO A 141 -9.04 34.97 22.79
N GLN A 142 -10.18 35.16 23.47
CA GLN A 142 -10.79 36.48 23.63
C GLN A 142 -9.79 37.45 24.25
N PRO A 143 -9.61 38.67 23.70
CA PRO A 143 -8.87 39.72 24.39
C PRO A 143 -9.82 40.37 25.41
N ASP A 144 -9.65 40.03 26.69
CA ASP A 144 -10.25 40.79 27.79
C ASP A 144 -9.67 42.21 27.78
N SER A 145 -10.47 43.14 27.25
CA SER A 145 -10.32 44.56 27.50
C SER A 145 -11.08 44.89 28.77
N GLU A 146 -10.37 45.22 29.85
CA GLU A 146 -10.82 46.25 30.78
C GLU A 146 -9.61 47.05 31.27
N ALA A 147 -9.70 48.36 31.03
CA ALA A 147 -8.70 49.37 31.29
C ALA A 147 -9.05 50.16 32.56
N GLN A 148 -8.05 50.94 32.99
CA GLN A 148 -8.08 52.13 33.88
C GLN A 148 -7.73 51.87 35.35
N ALA A 149 -6.55 52.32 35.81
CA ALA A 149 -6.18 53.71 36.22
C ALA A 149 -6.37 53.86 37.74
N SER A 150 -5.58 54.52 38.59
CA SER A 150 -4.39 55.38 38.55
C SER A 150 -3.96 55.54 40.02
N SER A 151 -2.67 55.73 40.32
CA SER A 151 -2.20 56.80 41.24
C SER A 151 -0.69 56.71 41.52
N GLU A 152 0.04 57.66 40.91
CA GLU A 152 1.11 58.50 41.45
C GLU A 152 2.22 57.94 42.38
N SER A 153 3.44 57.98 41.81
CA SER A 153 4.82 58.25 42.28
C SER A 153 5.06 58.98 43.64
N PRO A 154 6.31 59.35 43.99
CA PRO A 154 7.54 58.57 44.25
C PRO A 154 8.17 58.94 45.63
N SER A 155 9.15 58.20 46.16
CA SER A 155 10.25 58.83 46.92
C SER A 155 11.34 57.88 47.36
N ALA A 156 12.56 58.39 47.21
CA ALA A 156 13.83 57.83 47.63
C ALA A 156 13.97 57.72 49.17
N LYS A 157 14.77 56.74 49.59
CA LYS A 157 15.90 56.95 50.51
C LYS A 157 16.87 55.77 50.43
#